data_AF-A0A0B1P6V3-F1
#
_entry.id   AF-A0A0B1P6V3-F1
#
_cell.length_a   1.000
_cell.length_b   1.000
_cell.length_c   1.000
_cell.angle_alpha   90.00
_cell.angle_beta   90.00
_cell.angle_gamma   90.00
#
_symmetry.space_group_name_H-M   'P 1'
#
loop_
_entity.id
_entity.type
_entity.pdbx_description
1 polymer ?
#
loop_
_entity_poly.entity_id
_entity_poly.type
_entity_poly.pdbx_seq_one_letter_code
_entity_poly.pdbx_strand_id
1 'polypeptide(L)'
;MELKKAPLKKPEDFFQAIDILLEDKAANWLDTSPRWRRVVDDKKNATERDVIDFKKPICIYFKSNQEQTDPNIHSDLRNLAQGPNEPLEKYYQRSLDILSRSHCRDEPLVESGDECLKPLEAVFLSGVITAFIEGIHDSELRSNVLFKANNSYHSLHGAYEAIKGTQNSMIKFRVIETRLAEKNELEQFREMYSQGRPVWLLLQGLVNNIMESLKDNTL
;
A
#
# COMPACT_ATOMS: atom_id res chain seq x y z
N MET A 1 -5.03 12.62 22.91
CA MET A 1 -6.15 13.56 23.11
C MET A 1 -7.13 13.31 21.98
N GLU A 2 -8.17 12.52 22.23
CA GLU A 2 -9.14 12.13 21.21
C GLU A 2 -10.06 13.30 20.90
N LEU A 3 -10.01 13.80 19.67
CA LEU A 3 -11.06 14.67 19.13
C LEU A 3 -12.33 13.83 18.99
N LYS A 4 -13.13 13.78 20.06
CA LYS A 4 -14.50 13.29 20.00
C LYS A 4 -15.22 14.08 18.91
N LYS A 5 -15.57 13.42 17.80
CA LYS A 5 -16.49 13.95 16.80
C LYS A 5 -17.81 14.28 17.51
N ALA A 6 -17.99 15.54 17.88
CA ALA A 6 -19.26 16.02 18.38
C ALA A 6 -20.30 15.85 17.26
N PRO A 7 -21.43 15.17 17.49
CA PRO A 7 -22.49 15.16 16.51
C PRO A 7 -23.00 16.60 16.36
N LEU A 8 -22.89 17.16 15.15
CA LEU A 8 -23.52 18.43 14.78
C LEU A 8 -25.04 18.22 14.86
N LYS A 9 -25.62 18.50 16.02
CA LYS A 9 -27.02 18.17 16.35
C LYS A 9 -27.99 19.20 15.78
N LYS A 10 -27.54 20.39 15.39
CA LYS A 10 -28.37 21.46 14.84
C LYS A 10 -27.77 22.04 13.55
N PRO A 11 -28.61 22.52 12.61
CA PRO A 11 -28.14 23.23 11.41
C PRO A 11 -27.23 24.42 11.71
N GLU A 12 -27.51 25.15 12.81
CA GLU A 12 -26.68 26.26 13.28
C GLU A 12 -25.23 25.83 13.53
N ASP A 13 -25.01 24.73 14.26
CA ASP A 13 -23.68 24.20 14.55
C ASP A 13 -22.93 23.84 13.26
N PHE A 14 -23.66 23.29 12.27
CA PHE A 14 -23.09 22.92 10.97
C PHE A 14 -22.58 24.15 10.23
N PHE A 15 -23.41 25.19 10.09
CA PHE A 15 -22.99 26.40 9.38
C PHE A 15 -21.98 27.23 10.16
N GLN A 16 -21.99 27.17 11.50
CA GLN A 16 -20.90 27.73 12.30
C GLN A 16 -19.57 27.03 12.02
N ALA A 17 -19.57 25.70 11.90
CA ALA A 17 -18.37 24.96 11.53
C ALA A 17 -17.89 25.30 10.12
N ILE A 18 -18.81 25.47 9.16
CA ILE A 18 -18.46 25.91 7.79
C ILE A 18 -17.78 27.28 7.80
N ASP A 19 -18.28 28.23 8.58
CA ASP A 19 -17.74 29.59 8.72
C ASP A 19 -16.30 29.60 9.30
N ILE A 20 -15.99 28.65 10.17
CA ILE A 20 -14.69 28.54 10.84
C ILE A 20 -13.70 27.69 10.03
N LEU A 21 -14.17 26.61 9.39
CA LEU A 21 -13.32 25.57 8.82
C LEU A 21 -13.04 25.75 7.32
N LEU A 22 -13.85 26.52 6.60
CA LEU A 22 -13.57 26.77 5.18
C LEU A 22 -12.50 27.85 5.04
N GLU A 23 -11.39 27.46 4.42
CA GLU A 23 -10.26 28.34 4.12
C GLU A 23 -10.01 28.42 2.61
N ASP A 24 -9.21 29.40 2.20
CA ASP A 24 -8.71 29.59 0.83
C ASP A 24 -9.79 29.47 -0.26
N LYS A 25 -9.64 28.48 -1.16
CA LYS A 25 -10.52 28.25 -2.31
C LYS A 25 -11.96 27.94 -1.87
N ALA A 26 -12.15 27.33 -0.70
CA ALA A 26 -13.46 27.01 -0.16
C ALA A 26 -14.15 28.22 0.46
N ALA A 27 -13.40 29.09 1.15
CA ALA A 27 -13.90 30.39 1.58
C ALA A 27 -14.31 31.26 0.38
N ASN A 28 -13.44 31.35 -0.64
CA ASN A 28 -13.74 32.13 -1.84
C ASN A 28 -14.95 31.58 -2.63
N TRP A 29 -15.15 30.26 -2.66
CA TRP A 29 -16.36 29.67 -3.24
C TRP A 29 -17.63 30.04 -2.46
N LEU A 30 -17.55 30.03 -1.13
CA LEU A 30 -18.67 30.41 -0.27
C LEU A 30 -19.05 31.88 -0.47
N ASP A 31 -18.04 32.77 -0.56
CA ASP A 31 -18.23 34.20 -0.77
C ASP A 31 -18.77 34.53 -2.15
N THR A 32 -18.42 33.74 -3.16
CA THR A 32 -18.96 33.84 -4.52
C THR A 32 -20.34 33.18 -4.67
N SER A 33 -20.90 32.59 -3.61
CA SER A 33 -22.25 32.04 -3.58
C SER A 33 -23.19 32.85 -2.68
N PRO A 34 -23.89 33.88 -3.21
CA PRO A 34 -24.74 34.76 -2.40
C PRO A 34 -25.87 34.05 -1.66
N ARG A 35 -26.30 32.88 -2.14
CA ARG A 35 -27.30 32.04 -1.44
C ARG A 35 -26.69 31.47 -0.17
N TRP A 36 -25.52 30.84 -0.27
CA TRP A 36 -24.92 30.12 0.85
C TRP A 36 -24.27 31.06 1.86
N ARG A 37 -23.67 32.17 1.40
CA ARG A 37 -23.17 33.21 2.29
C ARG A 37 -24.26 33.73 3.23
N ARG A 38 -25.46 34.02 2.70
CA ARG A 38 -26.63 34.43 3.50
C ARG A 38 -27.04 33.40 4.56
N VAL A 39 -27.00 32.11 4.23
CA VAL A 39 -27.35 31.04 5.18
C VAL A 39 -26.29 30.92 6.29
N VAL A 40 -25.01 31.12 5.97
CA VAL A 40 -23.94 31.09 6.98
C VAL A 40 -23.96 32.33 7.87
N ASP A 41 -24.28 33.51 7.30
CA ASP A 41 -24.45 34.75 8.05
C ASP A 41 -25.67 34.70 8.98
N ASP A 42 -26.78 34.11 8.51
CA ASP A 42 -28.01 33.87 9.29
C ASP A 42 -28.11 32.43 9.83
N LYS A 43 -26.97 31.86 10.25
CA LYS A 43 -26.87 30.46 10.71
C LYS A 43 -27.86 30.08 11.83
N LYS A 44 -28.34 31.05 12.62
CA LYS A 44 -29.32 30.86 13.69
C LYS A 44 -30.69 30.41 13.17
N ASN A 45 -31.05 30.78 11.94
CA ASN A 45 -32.33 30.43 11.31
C ASN A 45 -32.18 29.30 10.29
N ALA A 46 -31.00 28.69 10.19
CA ALA A 46 -30.75 27.62 9.24
C ALA A 46 -31.60 26.38 9.52
N THR A 47 -32.10 25.76 8.45
CA THR A 47 -32.94 24.56 8.52
C THR A 47 -32.16 23.30 8.13
N GLU A 48 -32.71 22.13 8.43
CA GLU A 48 -32.14 20.86 7.96
C GLU A 48 -32.11 20.77 6.44
N ARG A 49 -33.10 21.39 5.76
CA ARG A 49 -33.14 21.46 4.30
C ARG A 49 -31.96 22.28 3.76
N ASP A 50 -31.57 23.35 4.44
CA ASP A 50 -30.41 24.15 4.04
C ASP A 50 -29.12 23.34 4.15
N VAL A 51 -28.97 22.50 5.18
CA VAL A 51 -27.82 21.59 5.31
C VAL A 51 -27.78 20.57 4.16
N ILE A 52 -28.91 19.94 3.83
CA ILE A 52 -29.01 18.98 2.73
C ILE A 52 -28.70 19.66 1.40
N ASP A 53 -29.28 20.83 1.16
CA ASP A 53 -29.12 21.56 -0.10
C ASP A 53 -27.74 22.19 -0.22
N PHE A 54 -27.05 22.52 0.87
CA PHE A 54 -25.68 23.04 0.87
C PHE A 54 -24.67 21.93 0.55
N LYS A 55 -24.88 20.71 1.07
CA LYS A 55 -23.99 19.56 0.83
C LYS A 55 -23.87 19.19 -0.64
N LYS A 56 -24.94 19.33 -1.42
CA LYS A 56 -24.94 18.99 -2.86
C LYS A 56 -23.98 19.86 -3.69
N PRO A 57 -24.11 21.20 -3.72
CA PRO A 57 -23.26 22.07 -4.53
C PRO A 57 -21.83 22.16 -4.02
N ILE A 58 -21.57 22.09 -2.70
CA ILE A 58 -20.18 22.06 -2.21
C ILE A 58 -19.49 20.75 -2.63
N CYS A 59 -20.20 19.61 -2.55
CA CYS A 59 -19.70 18.35 -3.10
C CYS A 59 -19.51 18.45 -4.61
N ILE A 60 -20.46 18.99 -5.37
CA ILE A 60 -20.32 19.11 -6.83
C ILE A 60 -19.15 20.03 -7.17
N TYR A 61 -19.01 21.20 -6.55
CA TYR A 61 -17.96 22.14 -6.88
C TYR A 61 -16.56 21.58 -6.57
N PHE A 62 -16.39 20.91 -5.43
CA PHE A 62 -15.11 20.31 -5.05
C PHE A 62 -14.87 18.91 -5.64
N LYS A 63 -15.90 18.19 -6.08
CA LYS A 63 -15.78 16.94 -6.88
C LYS A 63 -15.67 17.19 -8.38
N SER A 64 -16.17 18.32 -8.89
CA SER A 64 -16.12 18.70 -10.31
C SER A 64 -14.87 19.51 -10.63
N ASN A 65 -14.34 20.30 -9.67
CA ASN A 65 -13.00 20.89 -9.79
C ASN A 65 -11.87 19.88 -9.53
N GLN A 66 -12.19 18.60 -9.35
CA GLN A 66 -11.26 17.47 -9.30
C GLN A 66 -10.93 16.89 -10.68
N GLU A 67 -11.45 17.49 -11.78
CA GLU A 67 -10.95 17.24 -13.14
C GLU A 67 -9.54 17.81 -13.41
N GLN A 68 -8.90 18.39 -12.40
CA GLN A 68 -7.44 18.46 -12.41
C GLN A 68 -6.92 17.12 -11.91
N THR A 69 -6.76 16.17 -12.84
CA THR A 69 -5.74 15.12 -12.68
C THR A 69 -4.50 15.85 -12.20
N ASP A 70 -4.03 15.56 -10.99
CA ASP A 70 -2.78 16.14 -10.51
C ASP A 70 -1.75 15.87 -11.62
N PRO A 71 -1.16 16.92 -12.22
CA PRO A 71 -0.34 16.79 -13.41
C PRO A 71 0.85 15.84 -13.20
N ASN A 72 1.17 15.53 -11.94
CA ASN A 72 2.21 14.61 -11.56
C ASN A 72 1.74 13.14 -11.44
N ILE A 73 0.46 12.79 -11.50
CA ILE A 73 0.00 11.39 -11.29
C ILE A 73 0.60 10.42 -12.31
N HIS A 74 0.59 10.77 -13.60
CA HIS A 74 1.18 9.91 -14.63
C HIS A 74 2.70 9.78 -14.49
N SER A 75 3.36 10.84 -14.01
CA SER A 75 4.80 10.83 -13.72
C SER A 75 5.10 10.00 -12.46
N ASP A 76 4.33 10.16 -11.39
CA ASP A 76 4.43 9.41 -10.15
C ASP A 76 4.19 7.92 -10.38
N LEU A 77 3.19 7.57 -11.18
CA LEU A 77 2.92 6.18 -11.58
C LEU A 77 4.08 5.61 -12.41
N ARG A 78 4.58 6.36 -13.39
CA ARG A 78 5.71 5.93 -14.23
C ARG A 78 6.99 5.72 -13.42
N ASN A 79 7.20 6.53 -12.39
CA ASN A 79 8.37 6.50 -11.52
C ASN A 79 8.12 5.70 -10.22
N LEU A 80 7.00 4.96 -10.14
CA LEU A 80 6.67 4.16 -8.98
C LEU A 80 7.66 3.00 -8.86
N ALA A 81 8.54 3.10 -7.88
CA ALA A 81 9.48 2.05 -7.51
C ALA A 81 9.70 2.06 -6.00
N GLN A 82 9.91 0.86 -5.46
CA GLN A 82 10.25 0.64 -4.07
C GLN A 82 11.71 1.03 -3.85
N GLY A 83 11.96 1.88 -2.84
CA GLY A 83 13.32 2.19 -2.41
C GLY A 83 14.02 0.96 -1.79
N PRO A 84 15.36 0.90 -1.82
CA PRO A 84 16.13 -0.26 -1.32
C PRO A 84 15.88 -0.56 0.17
N ASN A 85 15.57 0.48 0.96
CA ASN A 85 15.27 0.38 2.39
C ASN A 85 13.81 0.75 2.70
N GLU A 86 12.94 0.81 1.69
CA GLU A 86 11.55 1.17 1.88
C GLU A 86 10.73 -0.05 2.30
N PRO A 87 10.06 -0.03 3.47
CA PRO A 87 9.16 -1.11 3.86
C PRO A 87 8.03 -1.28 2.85
N LEU A 88 7.66 -2.54 2.58
CA LEU A 88 6.59 -2.88 1.62
C LEU A 88 5.28 -2.15 1.92
N GLU A 89 4.93 -1.98 3.20
CA GLU A 89 3.73 -1.25 3.63
C GLU A 89 3.78 0.23 3.22
N LYS A 90 4.93 0.89 3.37
CA LYS A 90 5.10 2.30 2.96
C LYS A 90 5.00 2.45 1.44
N TYR A 91 5.60 1.51 0.71
CA TYR A 91 5.50 1.46 -0.75
C TYR A 91 4.06 1.21 -1.23
N TYR A 92 3.33 0.32 -0.54
CA TYR A 92 1.90 0.09 -0.78
C TYR A 92 1.05 1.35 -0.52
N GLN A 93 1.32 2.09 0.56
CA GLN A 93 0.62 3.36 0.83
C GLN A 93 0.84 4.41 -0.27
N ARG A 94 2.05 4.51 -0.84
CA ARG A 94 2.31 5.39 -2.00
C ARG A 94 1.51 4.97 -3.24
N SER A 95 1.30 3.67 -3.42
CA SER A 95 0.52 3.14 -4.54
C SER A 95 -0.99 3.41 -4.35
N LEU A 96 -1.48 3.31 -3.10
CA LEU A 96 -2.84 3.74 -2.74
C LEU A 96 -3.04 5.25 -2.90
N ASP A 97 -2.04 6.06 -2.55
CA ASP A 97 -2.08 7.52 -2.76
C ASP A 97 -2.31 7.85 -4.24
N ILE A 98 -1.59 7.19 -5.15
CA ILE A 98 -1.76 7.35 -6.61
C ILE A 98 -3.19 6.99 -7.06
N LEU A 99 -3.77 5.88 -6.58
CA LEU A 99 -5.18 5.53 -6.87
C LEU A 99 -6.16 6.56 -6.32
N SER A 100 -5.92 7.04 -5.09
CA SER A 100 -6.82 7.98 -4.43
C SER A 100 -6.82 9.35 -5.12
N ARG A 101 -5.65 9.81 -5.59
CA ARG A 101 -5.47 11.07 -6.33
C ARG A 101 -6.05 11.02 -7.73
N SER A 102 -6.20 9.83 -8.33
CA SER A 102 -6.89 9.65 -9.61
C SER A 102 -8.39 9.38 -9.49
N HIS A 103 -8.94 9.43 -8.27
CA HIS A 103 -10.33 9.07 -7.96
C HIS A 103 -10.72 7.65 -8.39
N CYS A 104 -9.73 6.77 -8.61
CA CYS A 104 -9.95 5.38 -8.92
C CYS A 104 -10.08 4.58 -7.63
N ARG A 105 -11.06 3.68 -7.59
CA ARG A 105 -11.26 2.77 -6.47
C ARG A 105 -10.40 1.53 -6.68
N ASP A 106 -9.91 0.96 -5.58
CA ASP A 106 -9.49 -0.44 -5.61
C ASP A 106 -10.73 -1.31 -5.80
N GLU A 107 -10.55 -2.55 -6.27
CA GLU A 107 -11.69 -3.43 -6.49
C GLU A 107 -12.37 -3.77 -5.16
N PRO A 108 -13.70 -3.61 -5.04
CA PRO A 108 -14.41 -3.92 -3.82
C PRO A 108 -14.25 -5.40 -3.47
N LEU A 109 -14.03 -5.68 -2.19
CA LEU A 109 -14.11 -7.05 -1.69
C LEU A 109 -15.51 -7.57 -2.00
N VAL A 110 -15.60 -8.75 -2.63
CA VAL A 110 -16.82 -9.39 -3.17
C VAL A 110 -18.03 -9.37 -2.20
N GLU A 111 -17.77 -9.23 -0.90
CA GLU A 111 -18.77 -9.19 0.17
C GLU A 111 -19.50 -7.84 0.35
N SER A 112 -19.03 -6.76 -0.28
CA SER A 112 -19.50 -5.39 0.03
C SER A 112 -20.72 -4.90 -0.75
N GLY A 113 -21.21 -5.66 -1.74
CA GLY A 113 -22.36 -5.25 -2.57
C GLY A 113 -22.13 -3.95 -3.35
N ASP A 114 -20.88 -3.54 -3.48
CA ASP A 114 -20.47 -2.27 -4.05
C ASP A 114 -20.54 -2.30 -5.59
N GLU A 115 -20.81 -1.15 -6.22
CA GLU A 115 -20.91 -1.05 -7.68
C GLU A 115 -19.59 -1.43 -8.36
N CYS A 116 -19.66 -2.26 -9.41
CA CYS A 116 -18.52 -2.62 -10.26
C CYS A 116 -17.68 -1.40 -10.67
N LEU A 117 -16.37 -1.60 -10.83
CA LEU A 117 -15.49 -0.57 -11.35
C LEU A 117 -15.94 -0.14 -12.74
N LYS A 118 -15.89 1.18 -13.00
CA LYS A 118 -16.09 1.70 -14.36
C LYS A 118 -14.94 1.21 -15.25
N PRO A 119 -15.15 1.06 -16.57
CA PRO A 119 -14.09 0.57 -17.46
C PRO A 119 -12.78 1.35 -17.36
N LEU A 120 -12.83 2.67 -17.20
CA LEU A 120 -11.64 3.51 -17.05
C LEU A 120 -10.95 3.33 -15.69
N GLU A 121 -11.73 3.14 -14.61
CA GLU A 121 -11.21 2.83 -13.28
C GLU A 121 -10.46 1.49 -13.29
N ALA A 122 -11.02 0.47 -13.95
CA ALA A 122 -10.40 -0.84 -14.09
C ALA A 122 -9.07 -0.79 -14.86
N VAL A 123 -9.01 -0.02 -15.96
CA VAL A 123 -7.76 0.17 -16.74
C VAL A 123 -6.70 0.88 -15.91
N PHE A 124 -7.07 1.94 -15.20
CA PHE A 124 -6.12 2.67 -14.36
C PHE A 124 -5.62 1.81 -13.19
N LEU A 125 -6.52 1.10 -12.52
CA LEU A 125 -6.18 0.16 -11.44
C LEU A 125 -5.22 -0.93 -11.92
N SER A 126 -5.48 -1.52 -13.08
CA SER A 126 -4.58 -2.51 -13.69
C SER A 126 -3.18 -1.93 -13.95
N GLY A 127 -3.10 -0.68 -14.39
CA GLY A 127 -1.83 0.04 -14.55
C GLY A 127 -1.10 0.24 -13.23
N VAL A 128 -1.80 0.65 -12.16
CA VAL A 128 -1.19 0.81 -10.82
C VAL A 128 -0.72 -0.52 -10.26
N ILE A 129 -1.50 -1.59 -10.38
CA ILE A 129 -1.13 -2.94 -9.94
C ILE A 129 0.14 -3.40 -10.64
N THR A 130 0.21 -3.22 -11.97
CA THR A 130 1.36 -3.62 -12.77
C THR A 130 2.61 -2.85 -12.33
N ALA A 131 2.52 -1.51 -12.25
CA ALA A 131 3.64 -0.67 -11.80
C ALA A 131 4.08 -1.02 -10.37
N PHE A 132 3.14 -1.30 -9.48
CA PHE A 132 3.42 -1.70 -8.10
C PHE A 132 4.26 -2.97 -8.03
N ILE A 133 3.87 -4.03 -8.77
CA ILE A 133 4.57 -5.31 -8.79
C ILE A 133 5.93 -5.18 -9.47
N GLU A 134 5.99 -4.51 -10.62
CA GLU A 134 7.25 -4.32 -11.36
C GLU A 134 8.26 -3.47 -10.58
N GLY A 135 7.77 -2.48 -9.82
CA GLY A 135 8.59 -1.59 -9.01
C GLY A 135 9.13 -2.20 -7.71
N ILE A 136 8.83 -3.46 -7.38
CA ILE A 136 9.42 -4.15 -6.21
C ILE A 136 10.94 -4.22 -6.34
N HIS A 137 11.64 -3.83 -5.27
CA HIS A 137 13.10 -3.72 -5.26
C HIS A 137 13.80 -5.09 -5.31
N ASP A 138 13.32 -6.04 -4.50
CA ASP A 138 13.85 -7.40 -4.45
C ASP A 138 13.46 -8.17 -5.72
N SER A 139 14.44 -8.42 -6.59
CA SER A 139 14.24 -9.11 -7.86
C SER A 139 13.80 -10.56 -7.71
N GLU A 140 14.23 -11.24 -6.64
CA GLU A 140 13.85 -12.63 -6.37
C GLU A 140 12.39 -12.68 -5.94
N LEU A 141 11.99 -11.80 -5.02
CA LEU A 141 10.59 -11.65 -4.60
C LEU A 141 9.69 -11.28 -5.77
N ARG A 142 10.09 -10.28 -6.57
CA ARG A 142 9.35 -9.85 -7.76
C ARG A 142 9.13 -10.99 -8.75
N SER A 143 10.19 -11.75 -9.05
CA SER A 143 10.11 -12.90 -9.96
C SER A 143 9.19 -14.00 -9.43
N ASN A 144 9.26 -14.30 -8.12
CA ASN A 144 8.39 -15.30 -7.49
C ASN A 144 6.91 -14.89 -7.52
N VAL A 145 6.61 -13.61 -7.31
CA VAL A 145 5.25 -13.08 -7.38
C VAL A 145 4.72 -13.15 -8.81
N LEU A 146 5.50 -12.70 -9.79
CA LEU A 146 5.14 -12.76 -11.21
C LEU A 146 4.95 -14.21 -11.70
N PHE A 147 5.77 -15.15 -11.23
CA PHE A 147 5.67 -16.57 -11.61
C PHE A 147 4.47 -17.27 -10.97
N LYS A 148 4.10 -16.92 -9.73
CA LYS A 148 2.91 -17.45 -9.05
C LYS A 148 1.61 -16.86 -9.56
N ALA A 149 1.65 -15.66 -10.16
CA ALA A 149 0.49 -14.97 -10.69
C ALA A 149 -0.02 -15.61 -11.98
N ASN A 150 -0.58 -16.83 -11.88
CA ASN A 150 -1.42 -17.41 -12.94
C ASN A 150 -2.80 -16.73 -13.04
N ASN A 151 -3.07 -15.72 -12.21
CA ASN A 151 -4.25 -14.87 -12.26
C ASN A 151 -3.81 -13.42 -12.06
N SER A 152 -4.19 -12.59 -13.02
CA SER A 152 -4.22 -11.13 -12.95
C SER A 152 -4.77 -10.69 -11.58
N TYR A 153 -3.94 -10.02 -10.78
CA TYR A 153 -4.44 -9.38 -9.56
C TYR A 153 -5.49 -8.35 -9.98
N HIS A 154 -6.70 -8.50 -9.45
CA HIS A 154 -7.82 -7.62 -9.77
C HIS A 154 -7.93 -6.44 -8.79
N SER A 155 -7.26 -6.54 -7.63
CA SER A 155 -7.11 -5.47 -6.64
C SER A 155 -5.65 -5.21 -6.26
N LEU A 156 -5.34 -3.95 -5.94
CA LEU A 156 -4.04 -3.55 -5.41
C LEU A 156 -3.80 -4.15 -4.01
N HIS A 157 -4.85 -4.20 -3.18
CA HIS A 157 -4.77 -4.89 -1.90
C HIS A 157 -4.43 -6.38 -2.04
N GLY A 158 -5.05 -7.07 -3.00
CA GLY A 158 -4.75 -8.47 -3.30
C GLY A 158 -3.31 -8.68 -3.75
N ALA A 159 -2.78 -7.78 -4.58
CA ALA A 159 -1.37 -7.79 -4.98
C ALA A 159 -0.43 -7.61 -3.77
N TYR A 160 -0.74 -6.67 -2.88
CA TYR A 160 0.04 -6.44 -1.65
C TYR A 160 0.07 -7.67 -0.73
N GLU A 161 -1.08 -8.28 -0.45
CA GLU A 161 -1.15 -9.48 0.39
C GLU A 161 -0.42 -10.68 -0.24
N ALA A 162 -0.46 -10.82 -1.58
CA ALA A 162 0.27 -11.87 -2.28
C ALA A 162 1.80 -11.68 -2.21
N ILE A 163 2.29 -10.44 -2.34
CA ILE A 163 3.71 -10.11 -2.18
C ILE A 163 4.15 -10.40 -0.75
N LYS A 164 3.39 -9.93 0.24
CA LYS A 164 3.66 -10.16 1.66
C LYS A 164 3.65 -11.65 2.01
N GLY A 165 2.69 -12.40 1.48
CA GLY A 165 2.61 -13.85 1.62
C GLY A 165 3.83 -14.56 1.03
N THR A 166 4.26 -14.14 -0.17
CA THR A 166 5.44 -14.68 -0.85
C THR A 166 6.72 -14.37 -0.07
N GLN A 167 6.89 -13.14 0.39
CA GLN A 167 8.03 -12.73 1.22
C GLN A 167 8.12 -13.58 2.50
N ASN A 168 6.99 -13.79 3.18
CA ASN A 168 6.92 -14.66 4.35
C ASN A 168 7.25 -16.12 4.02
N SER A 169 6.79 -16.64 2.89
CA SER A 169 7.14 -17.98 2.42
C SER A 169 8.64 -18.11 2.16
N MET A 170 9.26 -17.15 1.47
CA MET A 170 10.70 -17.15 1.18
C MET A 170 11.54 -17.18 2.46
N ILE A 171 11.17 -16.37 3.46
CA ILE A 171 11.83 -16.38 4.78
C ILE A 171 11.72 -17.77 5.43
N LYS A 172 10.52 -18.38 5.41
CA LYS A 172 10.33 -19.73 5.95
C LYS A 172 11.15 -20.79 5.20
N PHE A 173 11.23 -20.71 3.87
CA PHE A 173 12.03 -21.63 3.06
C PHE A 173 13.51 -21.53 3.39
N ARG A 174 14.08 -20.32 3.50
CA ARG A 174 15.49 -20.13 3.89
C ARG A 174 15.81 -20.74 5.25
N VAL A 175 14.89 -20.62 6.21
CA VAL A 175 15.05 -21.27 7.54
C VAL A 175 15.04 -22.79 7.42
N ILE A 176 14.18 -23.35 6.58
CA ILE A 176 14.11 -24.80 6.33
C ILE A 176 15.38 -25.29 5.64
N GLU A 177 15.87 -24.59 4.61
CA GLU A 177 17.10 -24.94 3.90
C GLU A 177 18.31 -24.95 4.83
N THR A 178 18.43 -23.94 5.70
CA THR A 178 19.49 -23.90 6.72
C THR A 178 19.45 -25.14 7.62
N ARG A 179 18.26 -25.50 8.12
CA ARG A 179 18.09 -26.70 8.96
C ARG A 179 18.38 -28.00 8.22
N LEU A 180 18.04 -28.08 6.93
CA LEU A 180 18.36 -29.25 6.09
C LEU A 180 19.86 -29.36 5.83
N ALA A 181 20.56 -28.24 5.62
CA ALA A 181 22.01 -28.20 5.49
C ALA A 181 22.70 -28.68 6.77
N GLU A 182 22.31 -28.14 7.93
CA GLU A 182 22.83 -28.56 9.25
C GLU A 182 22.61 -30.06 9.50
N LYS A 183 21.43 -30.57 9.14
CA LYS A 183 21.10 -31.99 9.28
C LYS A 183 21.97 -32.86 8.34
N ASN A 184 22.14 -32.45 7.09
CA ASN A 184 22.98 -33.16 6.13
C ASN A 184 24.44 -33.22 6.59
N GLU A 185 25.00 -32.12 7.11
CA GLU A 185 26.35 -32.11 7.67
C GLU A 185 26.48 -33.10 8.83
N LEU A 186 25.51 -33.11 9.75
CA LEU A 186 25.50 -34.02 10.89
C LEU A 186 25.40 -35.50 10.45
N GLU A 187 24.60 -35.80 9.42
CA GLU A 187 24.50 -37.14 8.84
C GLU A 187 25.82 -37.57 8.18
N GLN A 188 26.48 -36.68 7.43
CA GLN A 188 27.81 -36.94 6.86
C GLN A 188 28.84 -37.24 7.96
N PHE A 189 28.84 -36.48 9.06
CA PHE A 189 29.70 -36.78 10.19
C PHE A 189 29.40 -38.17 10.76
N ARG A 190 28.14 -38.48 11.04
CA ARG A 190 27.73 -39.80 11.58
C ARG A 190 28.16 -40.96 10.67
N GLU A 191 28.04 -40.80 9.36
CA GLU A 191 28.45 -41.80 8.38
C GLU A 191 29.98 -42.00 8.37
N MET A 192 30.76 -40.93 8.44
CA MET A 192 32.23 -41.05 8.51
C MET A 192 32.69 -41.73 9.81
N TYR A 193 32.00 -41.48 10.93
CA TYR A 193 32.24 -42.18 12.19
C TYR A 193 31.88 -43.66 12.13
N SER A 194 30.73 -44.02 11.53
CA SER A 194 30.30 -45.42 11.43
C SER A 194 31.16 -46.25 10.47
N GLN A 195 31.80 -45.61 9.49
CA GLN A 195 32.79 -46.21 8.60
C GLN A 195 34.19 -46.38 9.26
N GLY A 196 34.35 -46.06 10.55
CA GLY A 196 35.60 -46.26 11.28
C GLY A 196 36.73 -45.31 10.89
N ARG A 197 36.43 -44.16 10.27
CA ARG A 197 37.47 -43.20 9.91
C ARG A 197 37.99 -42.47 11.16
N PRO A 198 39.32 -42.27 11.29
CA PRO A 198 39.91 -41.56 12.41
C PRO A 198 39.41 -40.11 12.53
N VAL A 199 39.04 -39.70 13.74
CA VAL A 199 38.50 -38.37 14.06
C VAL A 199 39.41 -37.20 13.65
N TRP A 200 40.72 -37.42 13.60
CA TRP A 200 41.67 -36.38 13.22
C TRP A 200 41.57 -35.97 11.72
N LEU A 201 41.13 -36.88 10.83
CA LEU A 201 40.86 -36.56 9.43
C LEU A 201 39.60 -35.68 9.28
N LEU A 202 38.62 -35.83 10.18
CA LEU A 202 37.43 -34.98 10.24
C LEU A 202 37.77 -33.55 10.67
N LEU A 203 38.64 -33.43 11.67
CA LEU A 203 39.13 -32.13 12.15
C LEU A 203 39.95 -31.41 11.07
N GLN A 204 40.74 -32.15 10.28
CA GLN A 204 41.51 -31.57 9.19
C GLN A 204 40.63 -30.98 8.08
N GLY A 205 39.54 -31.66 7.72
CA GLY A 205 38.56 -31.17 6.74
C GLY A 205 37.79 -29.93 7.22
N LEU A 206 37.33 -29.93 8.48
CA LEU A 206 36.67 -28.78 9.11
C LEU A 206 37.60 -27.56 9.19
N VAL A 207 38.86 -27.75 9.59
CA VAL A 207 39.86 -26.67 9.63
C VAL A 207 40.08 -26.09 8.24
N ASN A 208 40.15 -26.93 7.19
CA ASN A 208 40.33 -26.44 5.83
C ASN A 208 39.12 -25.64 5.32
N ASN A 209 37.89 -26.11 5.56
CA ASN A 209 36.67 -25.37 5.18
C ASN A 209 36.51 -24.04 5.91
N ILE A 210 36.84 -23.99 7.22
CA ILE A 210 36.85 -22.74 7.99
C ILE A 210 37.92 -21.78 7.44
N MET A 211 39.10 -22.29 7.09
CA MET A 211 40.17 -21.49 6.51
C MET A 211 39.85 -20.99 5.10
N GLU A 212 39.04 -21.70 4.31
CA GLU A 212 38.54 -21.22 3.01
C GLU A 212 37.42 -20.19 3.17
N SER A 213 36.43 -20.42 4.03
CA SER A 213 35.35 -19.46 4.30
C SER A 213 35.84 -18.13 4.89
N LEU A 214 36.97 -18.14 5.61
CA LEU A 214 37.64 -16.93 6.10
C LEU A 214 38.41 -16.17 5.01
N LYS A 215 38.88 -16.84 3.95
CA LYS A 215 39.54 -16.18 2.80
C LYS A 215 38.54 -15.42 1.94
N ASP A 216 37.34 -15.95 1.77
CA ASP A 216 36.28 -15.33 0.96
C ASP A 216 35.67 -14.08 1.61
N ASN A 217 35.89 -13.84 2.91
CA ASN A 217 35.43 -12.66 3.65
C ASN A 217 36.45 -11.51 3.71
N THR A 218 37.54 -11.55 2.93
CA THR A 218 38.63 -10.55 2.98
C THR A 218 38.82 -9.74 1.69
N LEU A 219 37.79 -9.58 0.84
CA LEU A 219 37.84 -8.74 -0.37
C LEU A 219 36.62 -7.83 -0.52
#